data_AF-A0A2M7DTK8-F1
#
_entry.id   AF-A0A2M7DTK8-F1
#
_cell.length_a   1.000
_cell.length_b   1.000
_cell.length_c   1.000
_cell.angle_alpha   90.00
_cell.angle_beta   90.00
_cell.angle_gamma   90.00
#
_symmetry.space_group_name_H-M   'P 1'
#
loop_
_entity.id
_entity.type
_entity.pdbx_description
1 polymer ?
#
loop_
_entity_poly.entity_id
_entity_poly.type
_entity_poly.pdbx_seq_one_letter_code
_entity_poly.pdbx_strand_id
1 'polypeptide(L)' 'MILGLKFEGKQIQVKLSDGRILSLPLVWYPKLATASKRQLENFKISPAGYGIHWPELDEDLSVHGFLFPNK' A
#
# COMPACT_ATOMS: atom_id res chain seq x y z
N MET A 1 6.49 9.90 5.81
CA MET A 1 5.13 9.85 5.24
C MET A 1 5.14 9.12 3.91
N ILE A 2 3.99 8.56 3.52
CA ILE A 2 3.77 7.91 2.23
C ILE A 2 3.55 9.00 1.17
N LEU A 3 4.29 8.91 0.07
CA LEU A 3 4.19 9.82 -1.08
C LEU A 3 3.50 9.19 -2.28
N GLY A 4 3.47 7.86 -2.36
CA GLY A 4 2.90 7.17 -3.51
C GLY A 4 3.03 5.66 -3.41
N LEU A 5 2.24 5.00 -4.25
CA LEU A 5 2.24 3.56 -4.41
C LEU A 5 2.36 3.18 -5.88
N LYS A 6 2.99 2.04 -6.11
CA LYS A 6 3.00 1.34 -7.39
C LYS A 6 2.80 -0.14 -7.15
N PHE A 7 2.21 -0.81 -8.14
CA PHE A 7 2.05 -2.26 -8.16
C PHE A 7 2.84 -2.82 -9.33
N GLU A 8 3.79 -3.70 -9.04
CA GLU A 8 4.66 -4.33 -10.04
C GLU A 8 4.63 -5.84 -9.86
N GLY A 9 3.97 -6.55 -10.78
CA GLY A 9 3.77 -7.99 -10.66
C GLY A 9 3.03 -8.35 -9.36
N LYS A 10 3.70 -9.08 -8.47
CA LYS A 10 3.17 -9.49 -7.15
C LYS A 10 3.71 -8.65 -5.99
N GLN A 11 4.19 -7.44 -6.27
CA GLN A 11 4.78 -6.55 -5.29
C GLN A 11 3.97 -5.25 -5.18
N ILE A 12 3.87 -4.72 -3.97
CA ILE A 12 3.47 -3.34 -3.69
C ILE A 12 4.73 -2.54 -3.37
N GLN A 13 4.94 -1.44 -4.07
CA GLN A 13 6.02 -0.50 -3.83
C GLN A 13 5.49 0.77 -3.17
N VAL A 14 6.05 1.12 -2.02
CA VAL A 14 5.65 2.29 -1.23
C VAL A 14 6.79 3.29 -1.22
N LYS A 15 6.56 4.48 -1.77
CA LYS A 15 7.52 5.60 -1.74
C LYS A 15 7.32 6.40 -0.47
N LEU A 16 8.40 6.59 0.29
CA LEU A 16 8.41 7.40 1.50
C LEU A 16 9.10 8.75 1.28
N SER A 17 8.73 9.73 2.11
CA SER A 17 9.28 11.09 2.07
C SER A 17 10.75 11.21 2.43
N ASP A 18 11.30 10.22 3.11
CA ASP A 18 12.72 10.16 3.46
C ASP A 18 13.58 9.57 2.33
N GLY A 19 12.99 9.36 1.14
CA GLY A 19 13.67 8.85 -0.04
C GLY A 19 13.65 7.33 -0.18
N ARG A 20 13.18 6.58 0.84
CA ARG A 20 13.08 5.12 0.76
C ARG A 20 11.97 4.67 -0.19
N ILE A 21 12.20 3.53 -0.83
CA ILE A 21 11.18 2.75 -1.54
C ILE A 21 11.14 1.37 -0.89
N LEU A 22 10.00 1.01 -0.32
CA LEU A 22 9.78 -0.33 0.24
C LEU A 22 9.09 -1.18 -0.80
N SER A 23 9.60 -2.37 -1.09
CA SER A 23 8.94 -3.36 -1.95
C SER A 23 8.50 -4.54 -1.09
N LEU A 24 7.20 -4.81 -1.04
CA LEU A 24 6.61 -5.82 -0.17
C LEU A 24 5.73 -6.78 -0.98
N PRO A 25 5.70 -8.08 -0.67
CA PRO A 25 4.85 -9.03 -1.37
C PRO A 25 3.37 -8.70 -1.19
N LEU A 26 2.60 -8.63 -2.28
CA LEU A 26 1.15 -8.43 -2.23
C LEU A 26 0.43 -9.51 -1.43
N VAL A 27 0.96 -10.73 -1.39
CA VAL A 27 0.37 -11.86 -0.66
C VAL A 27 0.24 -11.62 0.85
N TRP A 28 1.00 -10.66 1.41
CA TRP A 28 0.86 -10.25 2.81
C TRP A 28 -0.44 -9.47 3.08
N TYR A 29 -1.09 -8.99 2.03
CA TYR A 29 -2.32 -8.21 2.04
C TYR A 29 -3.38 -8.93 1.21
N PRO A 30 -4.08 -9.95 1.77
CA PRO A 30 -4.95 -10.84 0.99
C PRO A 30 -6.00 -10.13 0.13
N LYS A 31 -6.62 -9.04 0.64
CA LYS A 31 -7.59 -8.26 -0.15
C LYS A 31 -6.94 -7.58 -1.36
N LEU A 32 -5.72 -7.07 -1.22
CA LEU A 32 -4.97 -6.48 -2.33
C LEU A 32 -4.46 -7.56 -3.31
N ALA A 33 -4.07 -8.73 -2.79
CA ALA A 33 -3.56 -9.83 -3.61
C ALA A 33 -4.60 -10.38 -4.61
N THR A 34 -5.89 -10.28 -4.28
CA THR A 34 -7.00 -10.72 -5.14
C THR A 34 -7.69 -9.58 -5.88
N ALA A 35 -7.27 -8.33 -5.66
CA ALA A 35 -7.92 -7.16 -6.25
C ALA A 35 -7.56 -7.00 -7.74
N SER A 36 -8.50 -6.46 -8.51
CA SER A 36 -8.22 -6.04 -9.88
C SER A 36 -7.29 -4.82 -9.89
N LYS A 37 -6.60 -4.62 -11.02
CA LYS A 37 -5.74 -3.43 -11.21
C LYS A 37 -6.48 -2.12 -10.94
N ARG A 38 -7.73 -2.01 -11.41
CA ARG A 38 -8.59 -0.83 -11.19
C ARG A 38 -8.82 -0.56 -9.70
N GLN A 39 -9.16 -1.61 -8.94
CA GLN A 39 -9.36 -1.48 -7.50
C GLN A 39 -8.06 -1.09 -6.80
N LEU A 40 -6.93 -1.70 -7.16
CA LEU A 40 -5.62 -1.36 -6.61
C LEU A 40 -5.21 0.08 -6.87
N GLU A 41 -5.49 0.61 -8.06
CA GLU A 41 -5.18 1.99 -8.44
C GLU A 41 -6.13 3.03 -7.80
N ASN A 42 -7.31 2.60 -7.33
CA ASN A 42 -8.28 3.46 -6.63
C ASN A 42 -8.01 3.53 -5.12
N PHE A 43 -6.81 4.01 -4.75
CA PHE A 43 -6.44 4.24 -3.35
C PHE A 43 -6.43 5.72 -2.99
N LYS A 44 -6.53 6.00 -1.69
CA LYS A 44 -6.38 7.34 -1.13
C LYS A 44 -5.33 7.33 -0.04
N ILE A 45 -4.27 8.11 -0.21
CA ILE A 45 -3.33 8.38 0.88
C ILE A 45 -3.99 9.37 1.83
N SER A 46 -3.92 9.11 3.13
CA SER A 46 -4.48 10.04 4.13
C SER A 46 -3.79 11.41 4.01
N PRO A 47 -4.46 12.53 4.33
CA PRO A 47 -3.84 13.86 4.22
C PRO A 47 -2.55 14.02 5.02
N ALA A 48 -2.42 13.29 6.14
CA ALA A 48 -1.21 13.26 6.97
C ALA A 48 -0.12 12.31 6.44
N GLY A 49 -0.42 11.50 5.41
CA GLY A 49 0.52 10.58 4.78
C GLY A 49 0.92 9.38 5.64
N TYR A 50 0.14 9.02 6.64
CA TYR A 50 0.41 7.89 7.54
C TYR A 50 -0.41 6.63 7.23
N GLY A 51 -1.39 6.73 6.33
CA GLY A 51 -2.23 5.60 5.96
C GLY A 51 -2.68 5.68 4.51
N ILE A 52 -3.21 4.56 4.04
CA ILE A 52 -3.80 4.39 2.71
C ILE A 52 -5.10 3.64 2.89
N HIS A 53 -6.12 4.11 2.21
CA HIS A 53 -7.45 3.51 2.19
C HIS A 53 -7.82 3.11 0.76
N TRP A 54 -8.35 1.89 0.59
CA TRP A 54 -8.96 1.40 -0.65
C TRP A 54 -10.49 1.30 -0.47
N PRO A 55 -11.27 2.27 -0.98
CA PRO A 55 -12.73 2.30 -0.77
C PRO A 55 -13.46 1.09 -1.33
N GLU A 56 -13.04 0.58 -2.49
CA GLU A 56 -13.69 -0.57 -3.14
C GLU A 56 -13.39 -1.91 -2.45
N LEU A 57 -12.33 -1.96 -1.64
CA LEU A 57 -11.86 -3.17 -0.96
C LEU A 57 -12.15 -3.14 0.55
N ASP A 58 -12.59 -2.00 1.07
CA ASP A 58 -12.73 -1.73 2.51
C ASP A 58 -11.45 -2.14 3.26
N GLU A 59 -10.29 -1.67 2.76
CA GLU A 59 -8.96 -2.02 3.28
C GLU A 59 -8.17 -0.76 3.64
N ASP A 60 -7.57 -0.78 4.83
CA ASP A 60 -6.73 0.29 5.34
C ASP A 60 -5.35 -0.24 5.75
N LEU A 61 -4.29 0.40 5.27
CA LEU A 61 -2.92 0.09 5.64
C LEU A 61 -2.22 1.34 6.18
N SER A 62 -1.33 1.16 7.17
CA SER A 62 -0.55 2.25 7.75
C SER A 62 0.92 2.19 7.35
N VAL A 63 1.61 3.33 7.40
CA VAL A 63 3.07 3.38 7.18
C VAL A 63 3.82 2.50 8.17
N HIS A 64 3.34 2.37 9.39
CA HIS A 64 3.92 1.47 10.39
C HIS A 64 3.81 0.01 9.96
N GLY A 65 2.67 -0.40 9.41
CA GLY A 65 2.47 -1.75 8.89
C GLY A 65 3.40 -2.11 7.72
N PHE A 66 3.90 -1.11 6.97
CA PHE A 66 4.92 -1.32 5.94
C PHE A 66 6.35 -1.35 6.50
N LEU A 67 6.64 -0.56 7.53
CA LEU A 67 7.98 -0.48 8.13
C LEU A 67 8.29 -1.66 9.05
N PHE A 68 7.28 -2.19 9.72
CA PHE A 68 7.39 -3.27 10.70
C PHE A 68 6.33 -4.34 10.41
N PRO A 69 6.49 -5.11 9.31
CA PRO A 69 5.55 -6.16 8.96
C PRO A 69 5.65 -7.32 9.95
N ASN A 70 4.53 -7.66 10.59
CA ASN A 70 4.37 -8.89 11.38
C ASN A 70 3.73 -9.99 10.52
N LYS A 71 4.31 -10.26 9.35
CA LYS A 71 3.73 -11.11 8.29
C LYS A 71 4.58 -12.34 8.03
#